data_AF-A0A8J2A2H0-F1
#
_entry.id   AF-A0A8J2A2H0-F1
#
_cell.length_a   1.000
_cell.length_b   1.000
_cell.length_c   1.000
_cell.angle_alpha   90.00
_cell.angle_beta   90.00
_cell.angle_gamma   90.00
#
_symmetry.space_group_name_H-M   'P 1'
#
loop_
_entity.id
_entity.type
_entity.pdbx_description
1 polymer ?
#
loop_
_entity_poly.entity_id
_entity_poly.type
_entity_poly.pdbx_seq_one_letter_code
_entity_poly.pdbx_strand_id
1 'polypeptide(L)'
;MTASHDKLQDAVTNRRFSAVIFDLDGTLIDSETTACHVLNELVKKYAKEQQETATSAVEEASNTNSAERQNSTLTSGPTQTFWSKADHYRILGQKGDRWAPQLLQKVGISEEKVSWTRVVKDWEIMMGSVFAVQEKLPVGDELDEVTTKAAASETKDETSSAKTSFQPQIPGILPGAAELVDVLKKKSIPLAIATSSSANSVGKKKKFYHDAIFSKIDLVVTGDEVTKGKPDPEHYLKTAEKLGFPARECLVFEDSALGCLAAKRAGCFVVAVPDPATPSDFVAANFEADLVLGSKGLLEFEVEEFFYRV
;
A
#
# COMPACT_ATOMS: atom_id res chain seq x y z
N MET A 1 -26.27 -13.97 8.38
CA MET A 1 -26.07 -12.51 8.55
C MET A 1 -26.52 -11.98 9.91
N THR A 2 -27.17 -12.76 10.79
CA THR A 2 -27.85 -12.21 11.98
C THR A 2 -27.05 -12.25 13.29
N ALA A 3 -26.30 -13.32 13.58
CA ALA A 3 -25.60 -13.45 14.88
C ALA A 3 -24.35 -12.56 15.06
N SER A 4 -23.71 -12.13 13.96
CA SER A 4 -22.54 -11.24 14.00
C SER A 4 -22.94 -9.76 14.08
N HIS A 5 -24.11 -9.41 13.53
CA HIS A 5 -24.64 -8.05 13.54
C HIS A 5 -25.15 -7.66 14.94
N ASP A 6 -25.83 -8.58 15.64
CA ASP A 6 -26.30 -8.36 17.02
C ASP A 6 -25.15 -8.16 18.02
N LYS A 7 -24.05 -8.94 17.90
CA LYS A 7 -22.85 -8.77 18.74
C LYS A 7 -22.13 -7.45 18.49
N LEU A 8 -22.11 -7.00 17.23
CA LEU A 8 -21.54 -5.71 16.87
C LEU A 8 -22.39 -4.57 17.43
N GLN A 9 -23.72 -4.65 17.31
CA GLN A 9 -24.64 -3.70 17.91
C GLN A 9 -24.47 -3.63 19.43
N ASP A 10 -24.35 -4.74 20.15
CA ASP A 10 -24.13 -4.73 21.61
C ASP A 10 -22.78 -4.12 22.01
N ALA A 11 -21.73 -4.35 21.21
CA ALA A 11 -20.39 -3.80 21.43
C ALA A 11 -20.31 -2.30 21.11
N VAL A 12 -21.04 -1.84 20.10
CA VAL A 12 -21.09 -0.44 19.65
C VAL A 12 -22.04 0.38 20.52
N THR A 13 -23.23 -0.14 20.88
CA THR A 13 -24.23 0.59 21.68
C THR A 13 -23.78 0.93 23.10
N ASN A 14 -22.86 0.15 23.68
CA ASN A 14 -22.28 0.40 25.00
C ASN A 14 -20.91 1.10 24.97
N ARG A 15 -20.32 1.33 23.79
CA ARG A 15 -19.05 2.05 23.65
C ARG A 15 -19.30 3.47 23.16
N ARG A 16 -18.63 4.42 23.79
CA ARG A 16 -18.59 5.81 23.33
C ARG A 16 -17.22 6.04 22.69
N PHE A 17 -17.21 6.31 21.39
CA PHE A 17 -16.00 6.72 20.69
C PHE A 17 -15.83 8.23 20.81
N SER A 18 -14.63 8.63 21.18
CA SER A 18 -14.27 10.03 21.44
C SER A 18 -13.35 10.59 20.35
N ALA A 19 -12.68 9.73 19.57
CA ALA A 19 -11.81 10.12 18.48
C ALA A 19 -11.69 9.03 17.41
N VAL A 20 -11.25 9.43 16.21
CA VAL A 20 -10.96 8.53 15.09
C VAL A 20 -9.48 8.63 14.72
N ILE A 21 -8.85 7.48 14.49
CA ILE A 21 -7.47 7.36 14.01
C ILE A 21 -7.50 6.57 12.71
N PHE A 22 -6.95 7.14 11.64
CA PHE A 22 -6.81 6.46 10.36
C PHE A 22 -5.37 5.97 10.16
N ASP A 23 -5.19 4.79 9.57
CA ASP A 23 -4.00 4.61 8.74
C ASP A 23 -4.06 5.54 7.51
N LEU A 24 -2.93 5.80 6.87
CA LEU A 24 -2.84 6.67 5.72
C LEU A 24 -2.94 5.90 4.40
N ASP A 25 -2.06 4.92 4.20
CA ASP A 25 -1.74 4.33 2.92
C ASP A 25 -2.54 3.02 2.76
N GLY A 26 -3.56 3.02 1.89
CA GLY A 26 -4.52 1.92 1.78
C GLY A 26 -5.83 2.16 2.54
N THR A 27 -5.86 3.20 3.38
CA THR A 27 -7.07 3.63 4.12
C THR A 27 -7.58 5.01 3.68
N LEU A 28 -6.74 6.05 3.62
CA LEU A 28 -7.16 7.40 3.16
C LEU A 28 -6.68 7.69 1.74
N ILE A 29 -5.47 7.22 1.40
CA ILE A 29 -4.86 7.37 0.08
C ILE A 29 -4.81 5.97 -0.55
N ASP A 30 -5.32 5.84 -1.77
CA ASP A 30 -5.29 4.60 -2.54
C ASP A 30 -3.89 4.35 -3.13
N SER A 31 -2.94 4.11 -2.22
CA SER A 31 -1.57 3.74 -2.58
C SER A 31 -1.49 2.30 -3.09
N GLU A 32 -2.52 1.48 -2.83
CA GLU A 32 -2.55 0.06 -3.13
C GLU A 32 -2.77 -0.19 -4.62
N THR A 33 -3.72 0.50 -5.24
CA THR A 33 -3.93 0.44 -6.69
C THR A 33 -2.69 0.84 -7.48
N THR A 34 -2.05 1.95 -7.11
CA THR A 34 -0.82 2.44 -7.75
C THR A 34 0.31 1.42 -7.64
N ALA A 35 0.52 0.89 -6.44
CA ALA A 35 1.62 -0.01 -6.17
C ALA A 35 1.40 -1.38 -6.87
N CYS A 36 0.15 -1.86 -6.93
CA CYS A 36 -0.23 -2.99 -7.79
C CYS A 36 0.06 -2.73 -9.27
N HIS A 37 -0.23 -1.53 -9.78
CA HIS A 37 0.04 -1.16 -11.16
C HIS A 37 1.55 -1.19 -11.47
N VAL A 38 2.37 -0.59 -10.61
CA VAL A 38 3.84 -0.60 -10.75
C VAL A 38 4.38 -2.03 -10.75
N LEU A 39 3.93 -2.87 -9.81
CA LEU A 39 4.36 -4.25 -9.70
C LEU A 39 3.98 -5.05 -10.96
N ASN A 40 2.78 -4.85 -11.48
CA ASN A 40 2.29 -5.48 -12.71
C ASN A 40 3.19 -5.17 -13.92
N GLU A 41 3.56 -3.91 -14.09
CA GLU A 41 4.43 -3.50 -15.21
C GLU A 41 5.83 -4.09 -15.09
N LEU A 42 6.40 -4.10 -13.88
CA LEU A 42 7.71 -4.70 -13.61
C LEU A 42 7.73 -6.20 -13.86
N VAL A 43 6.72 -6.91 -13.35
CA VAL A 43 6.59 -8.37 -13.54
C VAL A 43 6.46 -8.72 -15.02
N LYS A 44 5.63 -8.00 -15.78
CA LYS A 44 5.48 -8.22 -17.23
C LYS A 44 6.78 -7.95 -17.99
N LYS A 45 7.45 -6.83 -17.70
CA LYS A 45 8.72 -6.46 -18.32
C LYS A 45 9.75 -7.56 -18.14
N TYR A 46 9.98 -7.97 -16.89
CA TYR A 46 11.04 -8.91 -16.57
C TYR A 46 10.70 -10.38 -16.85
N ALA A 47 9.42 -10.72 -17.00
CA ALA A 47 9.01 -12.02 -17.54
C ALA A 47 9.26 -12.12 -19.06
N LYS A 48 9.00 -11.04 -19.81
CA LYS A 48 9.21 -11.01 -21.25
C LYS A 48 10.69 -11.11 -21.62
N GLU A 49 11.55 -10.37 -20.92
CA GLU A 49 13.01 -10.42 -21.12
C GLU A 49 13.56 -11.84 -20.90
N GLN A 50 13.09 -12.56 -19.88
CA GLN A 50 13.52 -13.95 -19.61
C GLN A 50 13.12 -14.91 -20.76
N GLN A 51 11.94 -14.72 -21.36
CA GLN A 51 11.51 -15.52 -22.52
C GLN A 51 12.34 -15.20 -23.77
N GLU A 52 12.61 -13.93 -24.05
CA GLU A 52 13.43 -13.50 -25.18
C GLU A 52 14.87 -14.03 -25.04
N THR A 53 15.46 -13.92 -23.85
CA THR A 53 16.82 -14.44 -23.56
C THR A 53 16.91 -15.95 -23.71
N ALA A 54 15.90 -16.69 -23.24
CA ALA A 54 15.83 -18.14 -23.39
C ALA A 54 15.66 -18.57 -24.85
N THR A 55 14.88 -17.82 -25.64
CA THR A 55 14.67 -18.10 -27.06
C THR A 55 15.96 -17.86 -27.85
N SER A 56 16.66 -16.74 -27.61
CA SER A 56 17.94 -16.46 -28.24
C SER A 56 19.03 -17.47 -27.86
N ALA A 57 19.09 -17.93 -26.60
CA ALA A 57 20.04 -18.96 -26.18
C ALA A 57 19.77 -20.33 -26.83
N VAL A 58 18.50 -20.67 -27.06
CA VAL A 58 18.12 -21.91 -27.79
C VAL A 58 18.41 -21.79 -29.28
N GLU A 59 18.18 -20.62 -29.90
CA GLU A 59 18.55 -20.35 -31.31
C GLU A 59 20.07 -20.37 -31.53
N GLU A 60 20.85 -19.83 -30.58
CA GLU A 60 22.31 -19.84 -30.63
C GLU A 60 22.88 -21.24 -30.40
N ALA A 61 22.26 -22.04 -29.50
CA ALA A 61 22.60 -23.45 -29.29
C ALA A 61 22.19 -24.36 -30.46
N SER A 62 21.16 -24.00 -31.23
CA SER A 62 20.73 -24.74 -32.43
C SER A 62 21.48 -24.34 -33.70
N ASN A 63 22.07 -23.14 -33.74
CA ASN A 63 22.99 -22.72 -34.79
C ASN A 63 24.45 -23.16 -34.58
N THR A 64 24.81 -23.59 -33.37
CA THR A 64 26.16 -24.12 -33.05
C THR A 64 26.18 -25.65 -33.11
N ASN A 65 25.90 -26.21 -34.29
CA ASN A 65 26.10 -27.62 -34.56
C ASN A 65 27.39 -27.86 -35.37
N SER A 66 28.53 -27.58 -34.73
CA SER A 66 29.82 -28.13 -35.17
C SER A 66 30.88 -27.98 -34.08
N ALA A 67 31.18 -29.13 -33.46
CA ALA A 67 32.43 -29.53 -32.80
C ALA A 67 33.06 -28.57 -31.78
N GLU A 68 32.87 -28.87 -30.49
CA GLU A 68 33.96 -29.28 -29.58
C GLU A 68 33.40 -29.60 -28.19
N ARG A 69 33.33 -30.91 -27.87
CA ARG A 69 33.28 -31.37 -26.48
C ARG A 69 34.70 -31.32 -25.93
N GLN A 70 35.00 -30.34 -25.08
CA GLN A 70 36.08 -30.51 -24.10
C GLN A 70 35.65 -30.03 -22.71
N ASN A 71 35.89 -30.92 -21.75
CA ASN A 71 35.75 -30.74 -20.32
C ASN A 71 36.44 -29.44 -19.86
N SER A 72 35.70 -28.56 -19.17
CA SER A 72 36.33 -27.63 -18.23
C SER A 72 35.68 -27.79 -16.86
N THR A 73 36.56 -28.04 -15.91
CA THR A 73 36.33 -28.31 -14.49
C THR A 73 35.68 -27.09 -13.84
N LEU A 74 34.62 -27.31 -13.05
CA LEU A 74 33.98 -26.28 -12.23
C LEU A 74 35.03 -25.58 -11.36
N THR A 75 35.31 -24.32 -11.65
CA THR A 75 35.88 -23.38 -10.69
C THR A 75 34.73 -22.58 -10.10
N SER A 76 34.50 -22.77 -8.80
CA SER A 76 33.53 -22.02 -8.01
C SER A 76 33.90 -20.54 -8.00
N GLY A 77 33.18 -19.75 -8.81
CA GLY A 77 33.16 -18.29 -8.71
C GLY A 77 32.61 -17.82 -7.36
N PRO A 78 32.81 -16.54 -7.00
CA PRO A 78 32.40 -16.00 -5.72
C PRO A 78 30.89 -16.20 -5.57
N THR A 79 30.49 -16.74 -4.42
CA THR A 79 29.10 -17.00 -4.05
C THR A 79 28.26 -15.76 -4.31
N GLN A 80 27.49 -15.77 -5.42
CA GLN A 80 26.34 -14.89 -5.57
C GLN A 80 25.51 -15.08 -4.31
N THR A 81 25.30 -14.01 -3.55
CA THR A 81 24.34 -14.02 -2.46
C THR A 81 22.98 -14.28 -3.08
N PHE A 82 22.56 -15.56 -3.05
CA PHE A 82 21.24 -15.98 -3.47
C PHE A 82 20.25 -15.38 -2.48
N TRP A 83 19.59 -14.30 -2.87
CA TRP A 83 18.38 -13.83 -2.20
C TRP A 83 17.37 -14.97 -2.22
N SER A 84 16.94 -15.43 -1.04
CA SER A 84 15.88 -16.42 -0.97
C SER A 84 14.57 -15.82 -1.44
N LYS A 85 13.58 -16.68 -1.75
CA LYS A 85 12.21 -16.25 -2.07
C LYS A 85 11.66 -15.28 -1.02
N ALA A 86 11.93 -15.53 0.25
CA ALA A 86 11.53 -14.67 1.36
C ALA A 86 12.26 -13.30 1.34
N ASP A 87 13.50 -13.24 0.84
CA ASP A 87 14.28 -12.00 0.85
C ASP A 87 13.86 -11.02 -0.25
N HIS A 88 13.46 -11.51 -1.44
CA HIS A 88 12.92 -10.64 -2.49
C HIS A 88 11.59 -10.00 -2.10
N TYR A 89 10.71 -10.74 -1.43
CA TYR A 89 9.41 -10.25 -1.00
C TYR A 89 9.50 -9.30 0.20
N ARG A 90 10.45 -9.54 1.11
CA ARG A 90 10.72 -8.66 2.24
C ARG A 90 11.17 -7.25 1.83
N ILE A 91 11.83 -7.08 0.67
CA ILE A 91 12.26 -5.76 0.17
C ILE A 91 11.10 -4.99 -0.46
N LEU A 92 10.12 -5.70 -1.05
CA LEU A 92 8.87 -5.11 -1.52
C LEU A 92 7.93 -4.72 -0.35
N GLY A 93 8.30 -5.03 0.90
CA GLY A 93 7.54 -4.74 2.12
C GLY A 93 6.30 -5.64 2.29
N GLN A 94 5.38 -5.27 3.20
CA GLN A 94 4.10 -5.99 3.39
C GLN A 94 3.32 -6.14 2.07
N LYS A 95 3.49 -5.19 1.13
CA LYS A 95 2.87 -5.16 -0.19
C LYS A 95 3.40 -6.25 -1.13
N GLY A 96 4.66 -6.65 -0.97
CA GLY A 96 5.29 -7.75 -1.70
C GLY A 96 4.72 -9.12 -1.31
N ASP A 97 4.66 -9.38 -0.01
CA ASP A 97 4.10 -10.62 0.56
C ASP A 97 2.62 -10.80 0.18
N ARG A 98 1.87 -9.68 0.13
CA ARG A 98 0.43 -9.64 -0.17
C ARG A 98 0.12 -9.91 -1.64
N TRP A 99 0.81 -9.22 -2.55
CA TRP A 99 0.34 -9.13 -3.95
C TRP A 99 1.10 -9.96 -4.95
N ALA A 100 2.40 -10.22 -4.76
CA ALA A 100 3.19 -10.90 -5.77
C ALA A 100 2.57 -12.24 -6.20
N PRO A 101 2.13 -13.14 -5.29
CA PRO A 101 1.50 -14.40 -5.69
C PRO A 101 0.17 -14.23 -6.44
N GLN A 102 -0.70 -13.34 -5.96
CA GLN A 102 -2.02 -13.09 -6.53
C GLN A 102 -1.94 -12.42 -7.90
N LEU A 103 -1.00 -11.47 -8.04
CA LEU A 103 -0.70 -10.79 -9.27
C LEU A 103 -0.17 -11.77 -10.32
N LEU A 104 0.81 -12.60 -9.98
CA LEU A 104 1.37 -13.64 -10.86
C LEU A 104 0.28 -14.57 -11.40
N GLN A 105 -0.63 -15.02 -10.52
CA GLN A 105 -1.78 -15.82 -10.91
C GLN A 105 -2.70 -15.07 -11.89
N LYS A 106 -3.02 -13.80 -11.60
CA LYS A 106 -3.89 -12.95 -12.44
C LYS A 106 -3.31 -12.70 -13.84
N VAL A 107 -1.99 -12.52 -13.94
CA VAL A 107 -1.32 -12.25 -15.22
C VAL A 107 -0.88 -13.53 -15.95
N GLY A 108 -1.07 -14.70 -15.34
CA GLY A 108 -0.71 -15.99 -15.93
C GLY A 108 0.81 -16.19 -16.10
N ILE A 109 1.62 -15.49 -15.30
CA ILE A 109 3.08 -15.61 -15.34
C ILE A 109 3.51 -16.48 -14.17
N SER A 110 4.25 -17.54 -14.48
CA SER A 110 4.81 -18.39 -13.44
C SER A 110 6.00 -17.70 -12.77
N GLU A 111 6.08 -17.81 -11.45
CA GLU A 111 7.04 -17.09 -10.61
C GLU A 111 8.50 -17.31 -11.02
N GLU A 112 8.85 -18.53 -11.45
CA GLU A 112 10.20 -18.90 -11.89
C GLU A 112 10.63 -18.22 -13.18
N LYS A 113 9.69 -17.61 -13.90
CA LYS A 113 9.96 -16.85 -15.12
C LYS A 113 10.27 -15.38 -14.84
N VAL A 114 10.22 -14.93 -13.59
CA VAL A 114 10.40 -13.53 -13.20
C VAL A 114 11.76 -13.30 -12.56
N SER A 115 12.50 -12.30 -13.04
CA SER A 115 13.73 -11.85 -12.40
C SER A 115 13.43 -10.93 -11.21
N TRP A 116 13.14 -11.53 -10.04
CA TRP A 116 12.76 -10.79 -8.83
C TRP A 116 13.81 -9.81 -8.33
N THR A 117 15.11 -10.12 -8.50
CA THR A 117 16.19 -9.19 -8.15
C THR A 117 16.11 -7.89 -8.97
N ARG A 118 15.68 -7.97 -10.24
CA ARG A 118 15.48 -6.78 -11.09
C ARG A 118 14.18 -6.06 -10.76
N VAL A 119 13.10 -6.81 -10.48
CA VAL A 119 11.82 -6.23 -10.02
C VAL A 119 12.04 -5.37 -8.78
N VAL A 120 12.74 -5.89 -7.77
CA VAL A 120 13.03 -5.17 -6.53
C VAL A 120 13.86 -3.90 -6.79
N LYS A 121 14.90 -4.00 -7.63
CA LYS A 121 15.77 -2.85 -7.94
C LYS A 121 15.01 -1.72 -8.62
N ASP A 122 14.18 -2.04 -9.60
CA ASP A 122 13.43 -1.03 -10.36
C ASP A 122 12.18 -0.55 -9.60
N TRP A 123 11.66 -1.34 -8.66
CA TRP A 123 10.55 -0.95 -7.79
C TRP A 123 10.85 0.33 -7.01
N GLU A 124 12.00 0.40 -6.34
CA GLU A 124 12.39 1.59 -5.57
C GLU A 124 12.48 2.83 -6.46
N ILE A 125 13.01 2.68 -7.68
CA ILE A 125 13.17 3.75 -8.66
C ILE A 125 11.80 4.21 -9.18
N MET A 126 10.92 3.28 -9.55
CA MET A 126 9.61 3.59 -10.13
C MET A 126 8.67 4.18 -9.09
N MET A 127 8.63 3.61 -7.89
CA MET A 127 7.86 4.19 -6.78
C MET A 127 8.43 5.56 -6.38
N GLY A 128 9.76 5.71 -6.33
CA GLY A 128 10.41 7.02 -6.13
C GLY A 128 10.01 8.05 -7.20
N SER A 129 9.87 7.62 -8.46
CA SER A 129 9.42 8.46 -9.57
C SER A 129 7.94 8.86 -9.46
N VAL A 130 7.05 7.97 -8.99
CA VAL A 130 5.65 8.31 -8.67
C VAL A 130 5.60 9.49 -7.69
N PHE A 131 6.38 9.40 -6.62
CA PHE A 131 6.45 10.47 -5.61
C PHE A 131 7.13 11.74 -6.13
N ALA A 132 8.12 11.64 -7.03
CA ALA A 132 8.78 12.80 -7.64
C ALA A 132 7.87 13.56 -8.62
N VAL A 133 6.98 12.85 -9.34
CA VAL A 133 5.96 13.50 -10.17
C VAL A 133 4.95 14.23 -9.29
N GLN A 134 4.54 13.61 -8.17
CA GLN A 134 3.63 14.24 -7.20
C GLN A 134 4.16 15.56 -6.63
N GLU A 135 5.49 15.71 -6.45
CA GLU A 135 6.09 16.97 -5.97
C GLU A 135 6.00 18.14 -6.95
N LYS A 136 5.97 17.82 -8.25
CA LYS A 136 5.98 18.79 -9.36
C LYS A 136 4.59 19.24 -9.78
N LEU A 137 3.53 18.59 -9.29
CA LEU A 137 2.16 18.99 -9.60
C LEU A 137 1.74 20.23 -8.79
N PRO A 138 0.94 21.13 -9.39
CA PRO A 138 0.39 22.29 -8.69
C PRO A 138 -0.50 21.85 -7.52
N VAL A 139 -0.59 22.70 -6.50
CA VAL A 139 -1.38 22.46 -5.27
C VAL A 139 -2.65 23.29 -5.32
N GLY A 140 -3.80 22.71 -4.99
CA GLY A 140 -5.10 23.39 -4.89
C GLY A 140 -6.09 23.06 -6.01
N ASP A 141 -7.19 23.82 -6.09
CA ASP A 141 -8.40 23.65 -6.94
C ASP A 141 -8.17 23.53 -8.47
N GLU A 142 -6.92 23.52 -8.97
CA GLU A 142 -6.58 23.23 -10.36
C GLU A 142 -6.46 21.71 -10.65
N LEU A 143 -7.25 20.88 -9.96
CA LEU A 143 -7.34 19.44 -10.25
C LEU A 143 -8.35 19.11 -11.36
N ASP A 144 -9.18 20.09 -11.76
CA ASP A 144 -10.02 20.01 -12.95
C ASP A 144 -9.21 20.42 -14.20
N GLU A 145 -9.14 19.51 -15.17
CA GLU A 145 -8.44 19.55 -16.47
C GLU A 145 -6.91 19.37 -16.54
N VAL A 146 -6.13 19.55 -15.46
CA VAL A 146 -4.65 19.41 -15.55
C VAL A 146 -4.15 17.96 -15.34
N THR A 147 -4.94 17.11 -14.69
CA THR A 147 -4.60 15.69 -14.39
C THR A 147 -4.54 14.78 -15.62
N THR A 148 -4.99 15.21 -16.79
CA THR A 148 -4.81 14.48 -18.07
C THR A 148 -3.71 15.05 -18.98
N LYS A 149 -3.17 16.24 -18.72
CA LYS A 149 -2.22 16.91 -19.63
C LYS A 149 -0.84 17.22 -19.06
N ALA A 150 -0.64 17.24 -17.74
CA ALA A 150 0.69 17.44 -17.15
C ALA A 150 1.64 16.22 -17.27
N ALA A 151 1.15 15.10 -17.82
CA ALA A 151 1.94 13.93 -18.21
C ALA A 151 2.78 14.11 -19.50
N ALA A 152 2.82 15.31 -20.08
CA ALA A 152 3.36 15.56 -21.42
C ALA A 152 4.75 16.22 -21.49
N SER A 153 5.43 16.55 -20.37
CA SER A 153 6.80 17.08 -20.44
C SER A 153 7.84 16.01 -20.11
N GLU A 154 8.41 15.47 -21.18
CA GLU A 154 9.48 14.50 -21.24
C GLU A 154 10.68 14.90 -20.35
N THR A 155 11.05 14.06 -19.38
CA THR A 155 12.45 14.01 -18.95
C THR A 155 13.23 13.18 -19.97
N LYS A 156 13.92 13.87 -20.89
CA LYS A 156 14.91 13.27 -21.77
C LYS A 156 16.14 12.92 -20.94
N ASP A 157 16.30 11.64 -20.63
CA ASP A 157 17.62 11.09 -20.35
C ASP A 157 17.99 10.12 -21.47
N GLU A 158 19.01 10.50 -22.22
CA GLU A 158 19.52 9.79 -23.37
C GLU A 158 20.53 8.75 -22.89
N THR A 159 20.10 7.52 -22.60
CA THR A 159 20.94 6.33 -22.79
C THR A 159 20.15 5.02 -22.64
N SER A 160 20.18 4.23 -23.71
CA SER A 160 19.86 2.81 -23.81
C SER A 160 18.38 2.37 -23.96
N SER A 161 18.26 1.32 -24.76
CA SER A 161 17.12 0.79 -25.51
C SER A 161 15.92 0.29 -24.68
N ALA A 162 14.73 0.38 -25.30
CA ALA A 162 13.39 -0.03 -24.85
C ALA A 162 12.67 0.99 -23.93
N LYS A 163 12.22 2.11 -24.53
CA LYS A 163 11.25 3.04 -23.91
C LYS A 163 9.87 2.40 -23.84
N THR A 164 9.61 1.60 -22.80
CA THR A 164 8.24 1.47 -22.29
C THR A 164 7.95 2.78 -21.57
N SER A 165 7.07 3.62 -22.13
CA SER A 165 6.65 4.88 -21.50
C SER A 165 5.80 4.57 -20.27
N PHE A 166 6.46 4.28 -19.15
CA PHE A 166 5.77 4.12 -17.87
C PHE A 166 5.21 5.47 -17.44
N GLN A 167 3.89 5.58 -17.34
CA GLN A 167 3.22 6.73 -16.76
C GLN A 167 2.82 6.38 -15.32
N PRO A 168 3.51 6.93 -14.30
CA PRO A 168 3.18 6.65 -12.92
C PRO A 168 1.76 7.14 -12.60
N GLN A 169 0.88 6.22 -12.20
CA GLN A 169 -0.43 6.60 -11.65
C GLN A 169 -0.22 7.13 -10.24
N ILE A 170 -0.47 8.42 -10.04
CA ILE A 170 -0.38 9.02 -8.72
C ILE A 170 -1.54 8.48 -7.88
N PRO A 171 -1.30 8.01 -6.65
CA PRO A 171 -2.36 7.51 -5.78
C PRO A 171 -3.51 8.51 -5.67
N GLY A 172 -4.75 8.02 -5.80
CA GLY A 172 -5.93 8.83 -5.53
C GLY A 172 -6.25 8.90 -4.04
N ILE A 173 -7.33 9.59 -3.71
CA ILE A 173 -8.00 9.42 -2.41
C ILE A 173 -8.81 8.13 -2.47
N LEU A 174 -8.79 7.32 -1.41
CA LEU A 174 -9.58 6.09 -1.36
C LEU A 174 -11.08 6.45 -1.45
N PRO A 175 -11.89 5.73 -2.26
CA PRO A 175 -13.32 6.02 -2.37
C PRO A 175 -14.02 6.05 -1.00
N GLY A 176 -14.71 7.15 -0.70
CA GLY A 176 -15.40 7.38 0.58
C GLY A 176 -14.55 8.03 1.67
N ALA A 177 -13.23 8.15 1.50
CA ALA A 177 -12.36 8.71 2.53
C ALA A 177 -12.60 10.21 2.76
N ALA A 178 -12.71 11.00 1.69
CA ALA A 178 -12.95 12.44 1.81
C ALA A 178 -14.32 12.73 2.44
N GLU A 179 -15.35 12.00 2.02
CA GLU A 179 -16.71 12.11 2.55
C GLU A 179 -16.76 11.73 4.03
N LEU A 180 -16.11 10.62 4.41
CA LEU A 180 -16.04 10.18 5.80
C LEU A 180 -15.33 11.20 6.69
N VAL A 181 -14.17 11.71 6.25
CA VAL A 181 -13.42 12.75 6.98
C VAL A 181 -14.26 14.03 7.13
N ASP A 182 -14.97 14.44 6.07
CA ASP A 182 -15.85 15.61 6.12
C ASP A 182 -17.01 15.44 7.11
N VAL A 183 -17.67 14.28 7.10
CA VAL A 183 -18.77 14.00 8.03
C VAL A 183 -18.28 13.98 9.47
N LEU A 184 -17.17 13.31 9.76
CA LEU A 184 -16.60 13.26 11.10
C LEU A 184 -16.15 14.65 11.58
N LYS A 185 -15.56 15.46 10.68
CA LYS A 185 -15.15 16.82 11.02
C LYS A 185 -16.35 17.73 11.33
N LYS A 186 -17.44 17.61 10.55
CA LYS A 186 -18.70 18.34 10.81
C LYS A 186 -19.31 17.99 12.17
N LYS A 187 -19.12 16.76 12.64
CA LYS A 187 -19.50 16.30 13.99
C LYS A 187 -18.50 16.69 15.08
N SER A 188 -17.46 17.46 14.75
CA SER A 188 -16.40 17.86 15.68
C SER A 188 -15.68 16.67 16.34
N ILE A 189 -15.60 15.53 15.66
CA ILE A 189 -14.84 14.39 16.13
C ILE A 189 -13.35 14.65 15.88
N PRO A 190 -12.48 14.55 16.90
CA PRO A 190 -11.03 14.64 16.74
C PRO A 190 -10.49 13.55 15.80
N LEU A 191 -9.70 13.95 14.82
CA LEU A 191 -9.16 13.07 13.78
C LEU A 191 -7.64 13.02 13.84
N ALA A 192 -7.06 11.82 13.81
CA ALA A 192 -5.64 11.64 13.62
C ALA A 192 -5.29 10.65 12.51
N ILE A 193 -4.06 10.75 12.04
CA ILE A 193 -3.39 9.76 11.20
C ILE A 193 -2.29 9.08 12.01
N ALA A 194 -2.22 7.75 11.97
CA ALA A 194 -1.14 6.94 12.52
C ALA A 194 -0.55 6.05 11.43
N THR A 195 0.62 6.42 10.89
CA THR A 195 1.20 5.76 9.71
C THR A 195 2.64 5.34 9.95
N SER A 196 3.04 4.19 9.42
CA SER A 196 4.44 3.75 9.40
C SER A 196 5.29 4.50 8.35
N SER A 197 4.67 5.36 7.53
CA SER A 197 5.38 6.26 6.61
C SER A 197 6.23 7.28 7.37
N SER A 198 7.40 7.62 6.82
CA SER A 198 8.26 8.68 7.36
C SER A 198 7.61 10.06 7.22
N ALA A 199 8.02 11.00 8.07
CA ALA A 199 7.60 12.39 8.06
C ALA A 199 7.84 13.06 6.71
N ASN A 200 8.92 12.70 6.01
CA ASN A 200 9.18 13.18 4.66
C ASN A 200 8.12 12.68 3.65
N SER A 201 7.77 11.39 3.68
CA SER A 201 6.73 10.82 2.82
C SER A 201 5.36 11.45 3.10
N VAL A 202 5.02 11.58 4.39
CA VAL A 202 3.78 12.22 4.85
C VAL A 202 3.73 13.69 4.43
N GLY A 203 4.84 14.43 4.51
CA GLY A 203 4.92 15.83 4.11
C GLY A 203 4.55 16.04 2.63
N LYS A 204 5.03 15.14 1.75
CA LYS A 204 4.69 15.17 0.31
C LYS A 204 3.21 14.90 0.07
N LYS A 205 2.66 13.86 0.71
CA LYS A 205 1.23 13.52 0.64
C LYS A 205 0.37 14.66 1.20
N LYS A 206 0.79 15.27 2.32
CA LYS A 206 0.11 16.42 2.92
C LYS A 206 0.02 17.60 1.98
N LYS A 207 1.09 17.92 1.25
CA LYS A 207 1.07 19.00 0.24
C LYS A 207 0.04 18.72 -0.85
N PHE A 208 -0.07 17.48 -1.29
CA PHE A 208 -0.90 17.11 -2.44
C PHE A 208 -2.37 16.88 -2.09
N TYR A 209 -2.68 16.22 -0.98
CA TYR A 209 -4.06 15.92 -0.53
C TYR A 209 -4.52 16.86 0.59
N HIS A 210 -3.98 18.09 0.63
CA HIS A 210 -4.22 19.03 1.73
C HIS A 210 -5.71 19.31 1.92
N ASP A 211 -6.36 19.86 0.90
CA ASP A 211 -7.72 20.39 1.04
C ASP A 211 -8.75 19.27 1.22
N ALA A 212 -8.51 18.13 0.57
CA ALA A 212 -9.40 16.98 0.65
C ALA A 212 -9.31 16.26 2.00
N ILE A 213 -8.11 16.06 2.56
CA ILE A 213 -7.89 15.24 3.76
C ILE A 213 -7.18 16.02 4.86
N PHE A 214 -5.93 16.42 4.65
CA PHE A 214 -5.04 16.84 5.75
C PHE A 214 -5.45 18.16 6.42
N SER A 215 -6.21 19.03 5.76
CA SER A 215 -6.75 20.27 6.32
C SER A 215 -7.72 20.03 7.48
N LYS A 216 -8.27 18.80 7.59
CA LYS A 216 -9.28 18.41 8.59
C LYS A 216 -8.71 17.53 9.71
N ILE A 217 -7.48 17.04 9.52
CA ILE A 217 -6.78 16.16 10.47
C ILE A 217 -6.10 16.98 11.57
N ASP A 218 -6.39 16.66 12.82
CA ASP A 218 -5.89 17.40 13.98
C ASP A 218 -4.48 16.98 14.39
N LEU A 219 -4.11 15.70 14.16
CA LEU A 219 -2.81 15.14 14.50
C LEU A 219 -2.31 14.15 13.46
N VAL A 220 -1.01 14.17 13.17
CA VAL A 220 -0.36 13.11 12.41
C VAL A 220 0.80 12.55 13.22
N VAL A 221 0.82 11.24 13.42
CA VAL A 221 1.94 10.49 14.00
C VAL A 221 2.55 9.60 12.92
N THR A 222 3.85 9.80 12.70
CA THR A 222 4.64 9.18 11.64
C THR A 222 5.50 8.04 12.18
N GLY A 223 6.03 7.22 11.27
CA GLY A 223 6.89 6.09 11.63
C GLY A 223 8.19 6.52 12.31
N ASP A 224 8.66 7.74 12.04
CA ASP A 224 9.86 8.31 12.67
C ASP A 224 9.66 8.64 14.16
N GLU A 225 8.41 8.69 14.62
CA GLU A 225 8.08 9.07 15.99
C GLU A 225 7.92 7.87 16.92
N VAL A 226 8.08 6.64 16.43
CA VAL A 226 8.00 5.41 17.25
C VAL A 226 9.30 4.64 17.26
N THR A 227 9.49 3.83 18.31
CA THR A 227 10.62 2.90 18.40
C THR A 227 10.30 1.53 17.82
N LYS A 228 9.02 1.13 17.86
CA LYS A 228 8.53 -0.14 17.35
C LYS A 228 7.39 0.07 16.37
N GLY A 229 7.58 -0.42 15.15
CA GLY A 229 6.54 -0.43 14.11
C GLY A 229 5.43 -1.45 14.39
N LYS A 230 4.33 -1.35 13.63
CA LYS A 230 3.24 -2.34 13.62
C LYS A 230 3.85 -3.75 13.37
N PRO A 231 3.46 -4.80 14.12
CA PRO A 231 2.25 -4.94 14.94
C PRO A 231 2.43 -4.58 16.43
N ASP A 232 3.48 -3.86 16.82
CA ASP A 232 3.57 -3.29 18.17
C ASP A 232 2.52 -2.18 18.35
N PRO A 233 1.85 -2.07 19.51
CA PRO A 233 0.80 -1.08 19.73
C PRO A 233 1.31 0.37 19.86
N GLU A 234 2.62 0.60 19.92
CA GLU A 234 3.22 1.92 20.20
C GLU A 234 2.63 3.04 19.33
N HIS A 235 2.44 2.81 18.03
CA HIS A 235 1.85 3.79 17.11
C HIS A 235 0.49 4.29 17.60
N TYR A 236 -0.45 3.39 17.85
CA TYR A 236 -1.82 3.76 18.22
C TYR A 236 -1.91 4.29 19.65
N LEU A 237 -1.12 3.74 20.58
CA LEU A 237 -1.02 4.25 21.95
C LEU A 237 -0.53 5.70 21.97
N LYS A 238 0.55 5.99 21.23
CA LYS A 238 1.14 7.32 21.12
C LYS A 238 0.19 8.30 20.43
N THR A 239 -0.50 7.88 19.38
CA THR A 239 -1.48 8.73 18.70
C THR A 239 -2.68 9.06 19.60
N ALA A 240 -3.24 8.07 20.29
CA ALA A 240 -4.34 8.29 21.23
C ALA A 240 -3.93 9.21 22.39
N GLU A 241 -2.74 8.98 22.97
CA GLU A 241 -2.16 9.83 24.01
C GLU A 241 -2.01 11.29 23.55
N LYS A 242 -1.42 11.51 22.37
CA LYS A 242 -1.24 12.86 21.80
C LYS A 242 -2.55 13.55 21.44
N LEU A 243 -3.58 12.80 21.03
CA LEU A 243 -4.93 13.33 20.85
C LEU A 243 -5.64 13.65 22.18
N GLY A 244 -5.14 13.10 23.30
CA GLY A 244 -5.72 13.29 24.63
C GLY A 244 -6.86 12.32 24.97
N PHE A 245 -6.95 11.17 24.30
CA PHE A 245 -8.01 10.18 24.54
C PHE A 245 -7.45 8.81 24.95
N PRO A 246 -8.18 8.04 25.79
CA PRO A 246 -7.85 6.64 26.02
C PRO A 246 -7.98 5.83 24.73
N ALA A 247 -7.02 4.95 24.43
CA ALA A 247 -7.04 4.12 23.22
C ALA A 247 -8.36 3.32 23.05
N ARG A 248 -8.96 2.86 24.16
CA ARG A 248 -10.27 2.15 24.15
C ARG A 248 -11.46 2.99 23.66
N GLU A 249 -11.32 4.32 23.63
CA GLU A 249 -12.31 5.28 23.12
C GLU A 249 -11.96 5.74 21.70
N CYS A 250 -10.87 5.23 21.11
CA CYS A 250 -10.50 5.49 19.73
C CYS A 250 -11.05 4.40 18.81
N LEU A 251 -11.65 4.85 17.71
CA LEU A 251 -11.99 4.00 16.57
C LEU A 251 -10.88 4.12 15.53
N VAL A 252 -10.33 2.98 15.10
CA VAL A 252 -9.22 2.90 14.15
C VAL A 252 -9.70 2.33 12.82
N PHE A 253 -9.38 3.00 11.71
CA PHE A 253 -9.50 2.42 10.36
C PHE A 253 -8.14 1.92 9.87
N GLU A 254 -8.08 0.69 9.39
CA GLU A 254 -6.84 0.03 8.95
C GLU A 254 -7.07 -1.00 7.84
N ASP A 255 -6.16 -1.08 6.88
CA ASP A 255 -6.21 -1.96 5.70
C ASP A 255 -5.23 -3.15 5.74
N SER A 256 -4.38 -3.22 6.77
CA SER A 256 -3.34 -4.23 6.98
C SER A 256 -3.61 -5.09 8.22
N ALA A 257 -3.28 -6.38 8.13
CA ALA A 257 -3.43 -7.30 9.26
C ALA A 257 -2.51 -6.92 10.43
N LEU A 258 -1.28 -6.48 10.16
CA LEU A 258 -0.32 -6.07 11.19
C LEU A 258 -0.76 -4.77 11.87
N GLY A 259 -1.35 -3.83 11.12
CA GLY A 259 -1.92 -2.62 11.68
C GLY A 259 -3.17 -2.86 12.51
N CYS A 260 -4.10 -3.69 12.02
CA CYS A 260 -5.25 -4.13 12.81
C CYS A 260 -4.80 -4.76 14.13
N LEU A 261 -3.84 -5.69 14.09
CA LEU A 261 -3.30 -6.32 15.29
C LEU A 261 -2.66 -5.32 16.26
N ALA A 262 -1.90 -4.34 15.75
CA ALA A 262 -1.34 -3.26 16.58
C ALA A 262 -2.44 -2.43 17.26
N ALA A 263 -3.48 -2.04 16.53
CA ALA A 263 -4.59 -1.26 17.06
C ALA A 263 -5.39 -2.04 18.12
N LYS A 264 -5.60 -3.35 17.90
CA LYS A 264 -6.22 -4.23 18.90
C LYS A 264 -5.38 -4.38 20.15
N ARG A 265 -4.06 -4.57 20.00
CA ARG A 265 -3.12 -4.60 21.14
C ARG A 265 -3.09 -3.28 21.92
N ALA A 266 -3.34 -2.16 21.26
CA ALA A 266 -3.49 -0.86 21.91
C ALA A 266 -4.84 -0.73 22.66
N GLY A 267 -5.79 -1.63 22.42
CA GLY A 267 -7.12 -1.62 23.01
C GLY A 267 -8.17 -0.82 22.22
N CYS A 268 -7.84 -0.35 21.02
CA CYS A 268 -8.76 0.38 20.15
C CYS A 268 -9.89 -0.52 19.64
N PHE A 269 -10.97 0.11 19.18
CA PHE A 269 -11.93 -0.55 18.30
C PHE A 269 -11.44 -0.44 16.86
N VAL A 270 -11.44 -1.53 16.12
CA VAL A 270 -10.80 -1.60 14.80
C VAL A 270 -11.82 -1.92 13.72
N VAL A 271 -11.88 -1.03 12.74
CA VAL A 271 -12.61 -1.18 11.48
C VAL A 271 -11.59 -1.50 10.39
N ALA A 272 -11.65 -2.71 9.86
CA ALA A 272 -10.83 -3.14 8.76
C ALA A 272 -11.37 -2.60 7.44
N VAL A 273 -10.50 -2.01 6.62
CA VAL A 273 -10.82 -1.47 5.29
C VAL A 273 -10.18 -2.37 4.25
N PRO A 274 -10.93 -3.25 3.58
CA PRO A 274 -10.32 -4.11 2.59
C PRO A 274 -9.84 -3.37 1.36
N ASP A 275 -8.66 -3.77 0.89
CA ASP A 275 -8.17 -3.39 -0.42
C ASP A 275 -9.16 -3.93 -1.48
N PRO A 276 -9.76 -3.05 -2.31
CA PRO A 276 -10.67 -3.46 -3.38
C PRO A 276 -10.05 -4.47 -4.36
N ALA A 277 -8.72 -4.44 -4.54
CA ALA A 277 -8.00 -5.35 -5.41
C ALA A 277 -7.74 -6.72 -4.75
N THR A 278 -7.72 -6.79 -3.41
CA THR A 278 -7.43 -8.01 -2.64
C THR A 278 -8.38 -8.24 -1.44
N PRO A 279 -9.72 -8.33 -1.65
CA PRO A 279 -10.69 -8.39 -0.54
C PRO A 279 -10.57 -9.66 0.33
N SER A 280 -9.97 -10.73 -0.21
CA SER A 280 -9.84 -12.05 0.43
C SER A 280 -8.78 -12.12 1.53
N ASP A 281 -7.90 -11.12 1.65
CA ASP A 281 -6.77 -11.16 2.59
C ASP A 281 -7.22 -11.12 4.06
N PHE A 282 -8.41 -10.57 4.31
CA PHE A 282 -9.04 -10.49 5.63
C PHE A 282 -9.63 -11.83 6.09
N VAL A 283 -9.83 -12.78 5.17
CA VAL A 283 -10.45 -14.09 5.45
C VAL A 283 -9.40 -15.14 5.88
N ALA A 284 -8.13 -14.97 5.50
CA ALA A 284 -7.09 -15.99 5.69
C ALA A 284 -6.25 -15.80 6.97
N ALA A 285 -6.16 -14.58 7.51
CA ALA A 285 -5.24 -14.24 8.60
C ALA A 285 -5.99 -13.90 9.89
N ASN A 286 -6.51 -14.89 10.62
CA ASN A 286 -7.01 -14.84 12.00
C ASN A 286 -7.30 -13.41 12.54
N PHE A 287 -8.24 -12.73 11.88
CA PHE A 287 -8.25 -11.27 11.83
C PHE A 287 -8.90 -10.72 13.10
N GLU A 288 -8.18 -9.91 13.87
CA GLU A 288 -8.69 -9.40 15.17
C GLU A 288 -9.48 -8.08 15.05
N ALA A 289 -9.95 -7.66 13.86
CA ALA A 289 -10.79 -6.46 13.77
C ALA A 289 -12.18 -6.70 14.38
N ASP A 290 -12.77 -5.62 14.93
CA ASP A 290 -14.12 -5.66 15.48
C ASP A 290 -15.17 -5.57 14.36
N LEU A 291 -14.88 -4.81 13.31
CA LEU A 291 -15.69 -4.70 12.09
C LEU A 291 -14.78 -4.87 10.86
N VAL A 292 -15.26 -5.58 9.85
CA VAL A 292 -14.63 -5.65 8.53
C VAL A 292 -15.62 -5.10 7.52
N LEU A 293 -15.23 -4.05 6.80
CA LEU A 293 -16.05 -3.47 5.75
C LEU A 293 -16.14 -4.42 4.55
N GLY A 294 -17.26 -4.38 3.86
CA GLY A 294 -17.53 -5.11 2.63
C GLY A 294 -16.91 -4.46 1.41
N SER A 295 -17.40 -4.86 0.23
CA SER A 295 -16.82 -4.47 -1.06
C SER A 295 -16.96 -2.99 -1.40
N LYS A 296 -17.78 -2.23 -0.67
CA LYS A 296 -17.90 -0.77 -0.87
C LYS A 296 -16.91 0.02 0.00
N GLY A 297 -16.11 -0.65 0.84
CA GLY A 297 -15.08 -0.01 1.66
C GLY A 297 -15.65 1.07 2.56
N LEU A 298 -15.03 2.26 2.60
CA LEU A 298 -15.46 3.35 3.47
C LEU A 298 -16.88 3.89 3.15
N LEU A 299 -17.39 3.66 1.94
CA LEU A 299 -18.71 4.15 1.51
C LEU A 299 -19.89 3.45 2.21
N GLU A 300 -19.66 2.31 2.87
CA GLU A 300 -20.69 1.61 3.64
C GLU A 300 -20.54 1.80 5.16
N PHE A 301 -19.57 2.61 5.62
CA PHE A 301 -19.44 2.91 7.03
C PHE A 301 -20.49 3.92 7.50
N GLU A 302 -21.40 3.48 8.35
CA GLU A 302 -22.50 4.29 8.88
C GLU A 302 -22.06 5.08 10.14
N VAL A 303 -21.57 6.30 9.95
CA VAL A 303 -21.06 7.17 11.04
C VAL A 303 -22.07 7.33 12.19
N GLU A 304 -23.36 7.41 11.88
CA GLU A 304 -24.40 7.62 12.88
C GLU A 304 -24.51 6.44 13.86
N GLU A 305 -24.20 5.20 13.45
CA GLU A 305 -24.23 4.04 14.35
C GLU A 305 -23.15 4.12 15.44
N PHE A 306 -22.05 4.82 15.16
CA PHE A 306 -20.89 4.94 16.05
C PHE A 306 -20.85 6.25 16.83
N PHE A 307 -21.48 7.31 16.32
CA PHE A 307 -21.40 8.67 16.87
C PHE A 307 -22.75 9.35 17.13
N TYR A 308 -23.84 8.58 17.28
CA TYR A 308 -25.22 9.10 17.48
C TYR A 308 -25.40 10.11 18.65
N ARG A 309 -24.52 10.09 19.66
CA ARG A 309 -24.65 10.89 20.90
C ARG A 309 -23.57 11.95 21.10
N VAL A 310 -22.86 12.32 20.03
CA VAL A 310 -21.82 13.37 20.05
C VAL A 310 -22.37 14.67 19.52
#